data_AF-A0A0D7AXV2-F1
#
_entry.id   AF-A0A0D7AXV2-F1
#
_cell.length_a   1.000
_cell.length_b   1.000
_cell.length_c   1.000
_cell.angle_alpha   90.00
_cell.angle_beta   90.00
_cell.angle_gamma   90.00
#
_symmetry.space_group_name_H-M   'P 1'
#
loop_
_entity.id
_entity.type
_entity.pdbx_description
1 polymer ?
#
loop_
_entity_poly.entity_id
_entity_poly.type
_entity_poly.pdbx_seq_one_letter_code
_entity_poly.pdbx_strand_id
1 'polypeptide(L)'
;MSTLTSYEKRLQRFLGFYEDLEASPNAEALLTSDVATHEVLAADKVLYRAITKVLLLVLRARETTDTPMEVLDDLDSRRKRLAAVLDIVAGHYYHFVLKDRITPLLQPMARSTADKDKQAVSQIKNKYVDSMKVYLAAFIDRKINASGEDDFWLNVRLQANDLSTWLNN
;
A
#
# COMPACT_ATOMS: atom_id res chain seq x y z
N MET A 1 22.17 7.02 7.72
CA MET A 1 21.60 5.68 8.02
C MET A 1 20.08 5.78 8.08
N SER A 2 19.39 5.16 7.12
CA SER A 2 17.92 5.09 7.09
C SER A 2 17.44 4.03 8.09
N THR A 3 16.93 4.46 9.25
CA THR A 3 16.26 3.54 10.18
C THR A 3 14.81 3.38 9.77
N LEU A 4 14.52 2.37 8.93
CA LEU A 4 13.16 1.93 8.64
C LEU A 4 12.36 1.75 9.94
N THR A 5 11.11 2.20 9.96
CA THR A 5 10.21 1.97 11.09
C THR A 5 9.89 0.48 11.25
N SER A 6 9.36 0.09 12.41
CA SER A 6 8.95 -1.29 12.67
C SER A 6 7.90 -1.80 11.68
N TYR A 7 7.02 -0.93 11.17
CA TYR A 7 6.04 -1.29 10.14
C TYR A 7 6.71 -1.49 8.79
N GLU A 8 7.61 -0.60 8.38
CA GLU A 8 8.38 -0.75 7.13
C GLU A 8 9.22 -2.02 7.12
N LYS A 9 9.86 -2.38 8.25
CA LYS A 9 10.61 -3.64 8.38
C LYS A 9 9.73 -4.89 8.27
N ARG A 10 8.45 -4.81 8.67
CA ARG A 10 7.49 -5.91 8.48
C ARG A 10 7.10 -6.03 7.01
N LEU A 11 6.80 -4.90 6.38
CA LEU A 11 6.46 -4.87 4.96
C LEU A 11 7.61 -5.28 4.05
N GLN A 12 8.85 -4.94 4.38
CA GLN A 12 10.02 -5.40 3.64
C GLN A 12 10.20 -6.93 3.72
N ARG A 13 9.93 -7.53 4.89
CA ARG A 13 9.95 -8.99 5.03
C ARG A 13 8.83 -9.65 4.25
N PHE A 14 7.65 -9.04 4.24
CA PHE A 14 6.54 -9.50 3.42
C PHE A 14 6.86 -9.46 1.93
N LEU A 15 7.50 -8.39 1.43
CA LEU A 15 7.94 -8.30 0.03
C LEU A 15 8.88 -9.45 -0.33
N GLY A 16 9.92 -9.69 0.48
CA GLY A 16 10.85 -10.80 0.24
C GLY A 16 10.15 -12.17 0.27
N PHE A 17 9.25 -12.38 1.25
CA PHE A 17 8.43 -13.60 1.31
C PHE A 17 7.60 -13.79 0.02
N TYR A 18 6.97 -12.74 -0.49
CA TYR A 18 6.13 -12.84 -1.68
C TYR A 18 6.96 -13.06 -2.95
N GLU A 19 8.11 -12.40 -3.08
CA GLU A 19 9.08 -12.62 -4.16
C GLU A 19 9.57 -14.08 -4.18
N ASP A 20 9.88 -14.65 -3.01
CA ASP A 20 10.28 -16.06 -2.88
C ASP A 20 9.15 -17.02 -3.29
N LEU A 21 7.89 -16.68 -2.98
CA LEU A 21 6.74 -17.47 -3.41
C LEU A 21 6.58 -17.43 -4.94
N GLU A 22 6.67 -16.26 -5.56
CA GLU A 22 6.52 -16.09 -7.01
C GLU A 22 7.65 -16.77 -7.79
N ALA A 23 8.86 -16.82 -7.24
CA ALA A 23 10.02 -17.49 -7.84
C ALA A 23 9.97 -19.03 -7.72
N SER A 24 9.06 -19.57 -6.90
CA SER A 24 8.97 -21.00 -6.65
C SER A 24 8.36 -21.77 -7.84
N PRO A 25 8.85 -22.98 -8.17
CA PRO A 25 8.24 -23.82 -9.21
C PRO A 25 6.75 -24.13 -9.00
N ASN A 26 6.28 -24.07 -7.75
CA ASN A 26 4.88 -24.31 -7.36
C ASN A 26 4.16 -23.01 -6.93
N ALA A 27 4.55 -21.86 -7.48
CA ALA A 27 4.08 -20.53 -7.10
C ALA A 27 2.54 -20.45 -6.95
N GLU A 28 1.78 -20.97 -7.93
CA GLU A 28 0.30 -20.90 -7.90
C GLU A 28 -0.30 -21.59 -6.65
N ALA A 29 0.18 -22.78 -6.30
CA ALA A 29 -0.29 -23.51 -5.13
C ALA A 29 0.13 -22.84 -3.81
N LEU A 30 1.29 -22.18 -3.80
CA LEU A 30 1.79 -21.47 -2.61
C LEU A 30 1.08 -20.14 -2.42
N LEU A 31 0.82 -19.40 -3.50
CA LEU A 31 0.09 -18.13 -3.48
C LEU A 31 -1.38 -18.32 -3.04
N THR A 32 -1.98 -19.47 -3.35
CA THR A 32 -3.35 -19.81 -2.89
C THR A 32 -3.41 -20.35 -1.45
N SER A 33 -2.26 -20.56 -0.80
CA SER A 33 -2.21 -21.19 0.53
C SER A 33 -2.75 -20.28 1.64
N ASP A 34 -3.21 -20.91 2.73
CA ASP A 34 -3.60 -20.20 3.95
C ASP A 34 -2.45 -19.38 4.55
N VAL A 35 -1.20 -19.82 4.37
CA VAL A 35 0.00 -19.11 4.82
C VAL A 35 0.15 -17.80 4.05
N ALA A 36 0.06 -17.84 2.72
CA ALA A 36 0.14 -16.64 1.90
C ALA A 36 -1.02 -15.67 2.21
N THR A 37 -2.23 -16.20 2.39
CA THR A 37 -3.40 -15.40 2.79
C THR A 37 -3.17 -14.71 4.14
N HIS A 38 -2.63 -15.43 5.12
CA HIS A 38 -2.34 -14.87 6.45
C HIS A 38 -1.29 -13.75 6.38
N GLU A 39 -0.21 -13.94 5.61
CA GLU A 39 0.83 -12.92 5.43
C GLU A 39 0.31 -11.68 4.72
N VAL A 40 -0.55 -11.83 3.70
CA VAL A 40 -1.21 -10.71 3.01
C VAL A 40 -2.11 -9.92 3.96
N LEU A 41 -2.92 -10.60 4.77
CA LEU A 41 -3.75 -9.94 5.78
C LEU A 41 -2.91 -9.23 6.86
N ALA A 42 -1.77 -9.80 7.23
CA ALA A 42 -0.84 -9.18 8.17
C ALA A 42 -0.20 -7.91 7.57
N ALA A 43 0.16 -7.94 6.28
CA ALA A 43 0.67 -6.79 5.54
C ALA A 43 -0.38 -5.67 5.42
N ASP A 44 -1.62 -6.02 5.04
CA ASP A 44 -2.73 -5.06 4.93
C ASP A 44 -2.97 -4.30 6.24
N LYS A 45 -2.99 -5.01 7.37
CA LYS A 45 -3.18 -4.44 8.71
C LYS A 45 -2.12 -3.42 9.13
N VAL A 46 -0.94 -3.41 8.50
CA VAL A 46 0.15 -2.49 8.85
C VAL A 46 0.47 -1.50 7.72
N LEU A 47 -0.02 -1.74 6.50
CA LEU A 47 0.23 -0.93 5.32
C LEU A 47 -0.19 0.53 5.51
N TYR A 48 -1.41 0.78 6.00
CA TYR A 48 -1.90 2.13 6.23
C TYR A 48 -1.02 2.89 7.25
N ARG A 49 -0.54 2.23 8.30
CA ARG A 49 0.34 2.87 9.31
C ARG A 49 1.71 3.21 8.73
N ALA A 50 2.24 2.38 7.85
CA ALA A 50 3.50 2.62 7.20
C ALA A 50 3.38 3.80 6.20
N ILE A 51 2.33 3.81 5.38
CA ILE A 51 2.03 4.91 4.45
C ILE A 51 1.88 6.24 5.19
N THR A 52 1.08 6.30 6.26
CA THR A 52 0.94 7.54 7.05
C THR A 52 2.28 8.06 7.56
N LYS A 53 3.15 7.18 8.07
CA LYS A 53 4.46 7.61 8.59
C LYS A 53 5.39 8.11 7.49
N VAL A 54 5.48 7.40 6.37
CA VAL A 54 6.38 7.77 5.27
C VAL A 54 5.89 9.05 4.59
N LEU A 55 4.58 9.21 4.40
CA LEU A 55 4.00 10.44 3.85
C LEU A 55 4.40 11.66 4.68
N LEU A 56 4.30 11.58 6.01
CA LEU A 56 4.71 12.69 6.89
C LEU A 56 6.20 13.02 6.78
N LEU A 57 7.07 12.00 6.67
CA LEU A 57 8.50 12.22 6.48
C LEU A 57 8.80 12.90 5.14
N VAL A 58 8.14 12.48 4.06
CA VAL A 58 8.26 13.10 2.73
C VAL A 58 7.86 14.57 2.77
N LEU A 59 6.75 14.89 3.41
CA LEU A 59 6.26 16.26 3.45
C LEU A 59 7.17 17.17 4.26
N ARG A 60 7.67 16.71 5.42
CA ARG A 60 8.65 17.47 6.21
C ARG A 60 9.96 17.69 5.47
N ALA A 61 10.44 16.67 4.77
CA ALA A 61 11.63 16.77 3.92
C ALA A 61 11.44 17.79 2.79
N ARG A 62 10.24 17.89 2.20
CA ARG A 62 9.95 18.86 1.13
C ARG A 62 9.79 20.29 1.62
N GLU A 63 9.33 20.51 2.85
CA GLU A 63 9.23 21.85 3.46
C GLU A 63 10.60 22.40 3.89
N THR A 64 11.59 21.53 4.03
CA THR A 64 12.95 21.86 4.47
C THR A 64 13.85 22.06 3.24
N THR A 65 14.28 23.31 2.98
CA THR A 65 14.98 23.71 1.74
C THR A 65 16.39 23.17 1.61
N ASP A 66 16.98 22.67 2.69
CA ASP A 66 18.32 22.11 2.77
C ASP A 66 18.34 20.59 2.93
N THR A 67 17.22 19.91 2.69
CA THR A 67 17.17 18.44 2.75
C THR A 67 18.17 17.82 1.78
N PRO A 68 19.10 16.97 2.24
CA PRO A 68 20.07 16.31 1.37
C PRO A 68 19.41 15.39 0.34
N MET A 69 19.95 15.32 -0.87
CA MET A 69 19.43 14.46 -1.94
C MET A 69 19.33 12.98 -1.51
N GLU A 70 20.31 12.48 -0.76
CA GLU A 70 20.30 11.11 -0.23
C GLU A 70 19.08 10.81 0.65
N VAL A 71 18.57 11.81 1.36
CA VAL A 71 17.37 11.67 2.19
C VAL A 71 16.12 11.58 1.29
N LEU A 72 16.06 12.38 0.24
CA LEU A 72 14.96 12.33 -0.74
C LEU A 72 14.93 10.97 -1.47
N ASP A 73 16.09 10.45 -1.85
CA ASP A 73 16.23 9.14 -2.52
C ASP A 73 15.83 7.97 -1.60
N ASP A 74 16.17 8.03 -0.31
CA ASP A 74 15.71 7.05 0.69
C ASP A 74 14.18 7.09 0.84
N LEU A 75 13.60 8.29 0.89
CA LEU A 75 12.16 8.47 1.03
C LEU A 75 11.38 8.01 -0.20
N ASP A 76 11.89 8.26 -1.41
CA ASP A 76 11.30 7.70 -2.64
C ASP A 76 11.41 6.18 -2.68
N SER A 77 12.53 5.62 -2.24
CA SER A 77 12.71 4.17 -2.12
C SER A 77 11.70 3.54 -1.14
N ARG A 78 11.38 4.22 -0.03
CA ARG A 78 10.34 3.79 0.91
C ARG A 78 8.96 3.83 0.27
N ARG A 79 8.61 4.91 -0.44
CA ARG A 79 7.34 5.05 -1.16
C ARG A 79 7.16 3.94 -2.19
N LYS A 80 8.16 3.64 -3.01
CA LYS A 80 8.14 2.54 -3.99
C LYS A 80 7.87 1.18 -3.35
N ARG A 81 8.50 0.87 -2.21
CA ARG A 81 8.21 -0.36 -1.45
C ARG A 81 6.75 -0.42 -0.99
N LEU A 82 6.19 0.69 -0.52
CA LEU A 82 4.78 0.74 -0.09
C LEU A 82 3.82 0.55 -1.26
N ALA A 83 4.13 1.12 -2.43
CA ALA A 83 3.36 0.91 -3.66
C ALA A 83 3.37 -0.58 -4.08
N ALA A 84 4.54 -1.23 -4.06
CA ALA A 84 4.65 -2.66 -4.36
C ALA A 84 3.82 -3.54 -3.42
N VAL A 85 3.83 -3.25 -2.10
CA VAL A 85 2.99 -3.98 -1.13
C VAL A 85 1.51 -3.79 -1.44
N LEU A 86 1.08 -2.57 -1.76
CA LEU A 86 -0.31 -2.30 -2.11
C LEU A 86 -0.75 -3.07 -3.35
N ASP A 87 0.10 -3.14 -4.37
CA ASP A 87 -0.17 -3.91 -5.60
C ASP A 87 -0.33 -5.39 -5.30
N ILE A 88 0.54 -5.96 -4.47
CA ILE A 88 0.44 -7.36 -4.02
C ILE A 88 -0.86 -7.59 -3.24
N VAL A 89 -1.18 -6.75 -2.26
CA VAL A 89 -2.40 -6.92 -1.44
C VAL A 89 -3.66 -6.84 -2.32
N ALA A 90 -3.73 -5.86 -3.22
CA ALA A 90 -4.88 -5.69 -4.12
C ALA A 90 -5.00 -6.85 -5.12
N GLY A 91 -3.88 -7.26 -5.73
CA GLY A 91 -3.83 -8.38 -6.66
C GLY A 91 -4.23 -9.70 -5.99
N HIS A 92 -3.66 -9.99 -4.82
CA HIS A 92 -3.95 -11.21 -4.07
C HIS A 92 -5.41 -11.27 -3.62
N TYR A 93 -5.98 -10.16 -3.15
CA TYR A 93 -7.41 -10.08 -2.80
C TYR A 93 -8.31 -10.35 -4.03
N TYR A 94 -7.97 -9.78 -5.18
CA TYR A 94 -8.72 -10.03 -6.41
C TYR A 94 -8.66 -11.51 -6.81
N HIS A 95 -7.46 -12.06 -6.96
CA HIS A 95 -7.27 -13.40 -7.52
C HIS A 95 -7.75 -14.49 -6.56
N PHE A 96 -7.47 -14.38 -5.26
CA PHE A 96 -7.67 -15.51 -4.35
C PHE A 96 -8.86 -15.36 -3.41
N VAL A 97 -9.39 -14.14 -3.23
CA VAL A 97 -10.59 -13.91 -2.41
C VAL A 97 -11.82 -13.69 -3.28
N LEU A 98 -11.74 -12.88 -4.32
CA LEU A 98 -12.89 -12.61 -5.19
C LEU A 98 -13.00 -13.60 -6.35
N LYS A 99 -11.90 -13.84 -7.07
CA LYS A 99 -11.92 -14.68 -8.26
C LYS A 99 -12.03 -16.17 -7.90
N ASP A 100 -11.22 -16.68 -6.98
CA ASP A 100 -11.24 -18.12 -6.69
C ASP A 100 -12.30 -18.56 -5.66
N ARG A 101 -12.79 -17.68 -4.77
CA ARG A 101 -13.85 -18.05 -3.81
C ARG A 101 -15.26 -17.64 -4.22
N ILE A 102 -15.45 -16.56 -4.99
CA ILE A 102 -16.80 -16.06 -5.37
C ILE A 102 -17.17 -16.45 -6.80
N THR A 103 -16.23 -16.48 -7.75
CA THR A 103 -16.55 -16.84 -9.16
C THR A 103 -17.10 -18.26 -9.33
N PRO A 104 -16.65 -19.30 -8.60
CA PRO A 104 -17.27 -20.63 -8.68
C PRO A 104 -18.72 -20.68 -8.18
N LEU A 105 -19.11 -19.76 -7.29
CA LEU A 105 -20.46 -19.68 -6.71
C LEU A 105 -21.46 -18.91 -7.59
N LEU A 106 -20.99 -18.21 -8.63
CA LEU A 106 -21.82 -17.37 -9.51
C LEU A 106 -22.08 -17.96 -10.92
N GLN A 107 -21.70 -19.22 -11.17
CA GLN A 107 -21.87 -19.91 -12.47
C GLN A 107 -21.09 -19.26 -13.65
N PRO A 108 -20.88 -19.98 -14.78
CA PRO A 108 -19.70 -19.82 -15.63
C PRO A 108 -19.84 -18.65 -16.60
N MET A 109 -19.67 -17.42 -16.12
CA MET A 109 -19.72 -16.25 -16.99
C MET A 109 -18.34 -15.78 -17.41
N ALA A 110 -18.05 -16.06 -18.68
CA ALA A 110 -16.97 -15.53 -19.50
C ALA A 110 -15.55 -15.84 -19.01
N ARG A 111 -14.74 -16.47 -19.89
CA ARG A 111 -13.29 -16.44 -19.78
C ARG A 111 -12.86 -14.98 -19.57
N SER A 112 -12.40 -14.67 -18.36
CA SER A 112 -11.85 -13.34 -18.08
C SER A 112 -10.62 -13.13 -18.96
N THR A 113 -10.55 -11.99 -19.63
CA THR A 113 -9.36 -11.60 -20.39
C THR A 113 -8.36 -10.94 -19.45
N ALA A 114 -7.06 -11.03 -19.76
CA ALA A 114 -6.01 -10.39 -18.96
C ALA A 114 -6.29 -8.89 -18.72
N ASP A 115 -6.93 -8.20 -19.67
CA ASP A 115 -7.29 -6.79 -19.53
C ASP A 115 -8.44 -6.54 -18.53
N LYS A 116 -9.41 -7.45 -18.45
CA LYS A 116 -10.49 -7.38 -17.44
C LYS A 116 -9.97 -7.64 -16.04
N ASP A 117 -9.04 -8.60 -15.91
CA ASP A 117 -8.36 -8.88 -14.64
C ASP A 117 -7.57 -7.65 -14.16
N LYS A 118 -6.77 -7.04 -15.04
CA LYS A 118 -6.03 -5.79 -14.74
C LYS A 118 -6.97 -4.66 -14.32
N GLN A 119 -8.09 -4.49 -15.02
CA GLN A 119 -9.07 -3.46 -14.68
C GLN A 119 -9.69 -3.70 -13.30
N ALA A 120 -10.02 -4.94 -12.96
CA ALA A 120 -10.61 -5.28 -11.67
C ALA A 120 -9.62 -5.09 -10.50
N VAL A 121 -8.36 -5.50 -10.67
CA VAL A 121 -7.29 -5.23 -9.70
C VAL A 121 -7.11 -3.73 -9.49
N SER A 122 -7.11 -2.94 -10.57
CA SER A 122 -7.01 -1.48 -10.50
C SER A 122 -8.19 -0.86 -9.73
N GLN A 123 -9.42 -1.35 -9.93
CA GLN A 123 -10.58 -0.90 -9.15
C GLN A 123 -10.47 -1.22 -7.66
N ILE A 124 -9.94 -2.40 -7.31
CA ILE A 124 -9.71 -2.79 -5.91
C ILE A 124 -8.61 -1.93 -5.29
N LYS A 125 -7.52 -1.69 -6.01
CA LYS A 125 -6.46 -0.77 -5.59
C LYS A 125 -7.03 0.62 -5.29
N ASN A 126 -7.87 1.16 -6.18
CA ASN A 126 -8.52 2.46 -5.96
C ASN A 126 -9.38 2.47 -4.70
N LYS A 127 -10.17 1.42 -4.44
CA LYS A 127 -10.96 1.30 -3.20
C LYS A 127 -10.08 1.25 -1.94
N TYR A 128 -8.95 0.56 -2.00
CA TYR A 128 -7.96 0.55 -0.91
C TYR A 128 -7.39 1.95 -0.67
N VAL A 129 -6.98 2.64 -1.74
CA VAL A 129 -6.48 4.01 -1.66
C VAL A 129 -7.55 4.95 -1.07
N ASP A 130 -8.81 4.85 -1.50
CA ASP A 130 -9.90 5.68 -0.96
C ASP A 130 -10.15 5.40 0.53
N SER A 131 -10.12 4.13 0.94
CA SER A 131 -10.23 3.75 2.36
C SER A 131 -9.07 4.32 3.19
N MET A 132 -7.86 4.32 2.62
CA MET A 132 -6.68 4.93 3.26
C MET A 132 -6.79 6.45 3.35
N LYS A 133 -7.35 7.13 2.33
CA LYS A 133 -7.63 8.57 2.38
C LYS A 133 -8.56 8.92 3.54
N VAL A 134 -9.63 8.15 3.73
CA VAL A 134 -10.55 8.33 4.86
C VAL A 134 -9.84 8.17 6.21
N TYR A 135 -9.01 7.13 6.35
CA TYR A 135 -8.21 6.91 7.55
C TYR A 135 -7.23 8.07 7.83
N LEU A 136 -6.51 8.51 6.80
CA LEU A 136 -5.56 9.61 6.88
C LEU A 136 -6.25 10.92 7.28
N ALA A 137 -7.40 11.25 6.68
CA ALA A 137 -8.17 12.42 7.04
C ALA A 137 -8.54 12.40 8.54
N ALA A 138 -9.07 11.27 9.03
CA ALA A 138 -9.41 11.12 10.44
C ALA A 138 -8.20 11.23 11.38
N PHE A 139 -7.03 10.73 10.95
CA PHE A 139 -5.78 10.88 11.70
C PHE A 139 -5.31 12.35 11.72
N ILE A 140 -5.37 13.04 10.59
CA ILE A 140 -4.94 14.44 10.43
C ILE A 140 -5.83 15.38 11.24
N ASP A 141 -7.15 15.20 11.18
CA ASP A 141 -8.11 16.01 11.94
C ASP A 141 -7.83 15.90 13.45
N ARG A 142 -7.48 14.70 13.94
CA ARG A 142 -7.05 14.51 15.34
C ARG A 142 -5.74 15.21 15.68
N LYS A 143 -4.85 15.41 14.70
CA LYS A 143 -3.55 16.05 14.89
C LYS A 143 -3.61 17.58 14.82
N ILE A 144 -4.43 18.14 13.92
CA ILE A 144 -4.74 19.57 13.88
C ILE A 144 -5.22 20.02 15.27
N ASN A 145 -6.21 19.31 15.81
CA ASN A 145 -6.79 19.62 17.12
C ASN A 145 -5.82 19.47 18.32
N ALA A 146 -4.60 18.92 18.11
CA ALA A 146 -3.69 18.56 19.18
C ALA A 146 -2.28 19.19 19.10
N SER A 147 -1.87 19.77 17.96
CA SER A 147 -0.46 20.13 17.72
C SER A 147 -0.17 21.61 17.54
N GLY A 148 -1.17 22.44 17.17
CA GLY A 148 -0.97 23.85 16.86
C GLY A 148 -0.14 24.14 15.60
N GLU A 149 0.22 23.11 14.81
CA GLU A 149 0.92 23.22 13.52
C GLU A 149 -0.09 23.23 12.35
N ASP A 150 -1.08 24.13 12.39
CA ASP A 150 -2.25 24.06 11.51
C ASP A 150 -1.90 24.10 10.01
N ASP A 151 -0.92 24.93 9.63
CA ASP A 151 -0.48 25.06 8.23
C ASP A 151 0.20 23.79 7.70
N PHE A 152 1.05 23.13 8.52
CA PHE A 152 1.67 21.85 8.16
C PHE A 152 0.60 20.77 7.96
N TRP A 153 -0.33 20.63 8.91
CA TRP A 153 -1.36 19.61 8.83
C TRP A 153 -2.38 19.87 7.72
N LEU A 154 -2.62 21.14 7.36
CA LEU A 154 -3.40 21.50 6.18
C LEU A 154 -2.71 21.05 4.89
N ASN A 155 -1.39 21.23 4.78
CA ASN A 155 -0.61 20.74 3.65
C ASN A 155 -0.64 19.19 3.58
N VAL A 156 -0.49 18.51 4.72
CA VAL A 156 -0.64 17.05 4.82
C VAL A 156 -2.02 16.59 4.34
N ARG A 157 -3.09 17.32 4.69
CA ARG A 157 -4.46 17.03 4.23
C ARG A 157 -4.60 17.14 2.71
N LEU A 158 -4.04 18.17 2.10
CA LEU A 158 -4.06 18.35 0.64
C LEU A 158 -3.35 17.19 -0.08
N GLN A 159 -2.19 16.80 0.42
CA GLN A 159 -1.38 15.72 -0.18
C GLN A 159 -2.01 14.34 0.06
N ALA A 160 -2.68 14.13 1.20
CA ALA A 160 -3.46 12.93 1.46
C ALA A 160 -4.65 12.79 0.49
N ASN A 161 -5.28 13.89 0.05
CA ASN A 161 -6.35 13.84 -0.95
C ASN A 161 -5.83 13.37 -2.32
N ASP A 162 -4.56 13.62 -2.63
CA ASP A 162 -3.88 13.18 -3.86
C ASP A 162 -3.01 11.92 -3.67
N LEU A 163 -3.35 11.09 -2.67
CA LEU A 163 -2.57 9.89 -2.32
C LEU A 163 -2.36 8.92 -3.49
N SER A 164 -3.31 8.83 -4.42
CA SER A 164 -3.18 7.98 -5.61
C SER A 164 -2.01 8.42 -6.48
N THR A 165 -1.91 9.71 -6.77
CA THR A 165 -0.81 10.28 -7.56
C THR A 165 0.52 10.14 -6.82
N TRP A 166 0.54 10.36 -5.50
CA TRP A 166 1.74 10.15 -4.69
C TRP A 166 2.24 8.70 -4.72
N LEU A 167 1.37 7.70 -4.65
CA LEU A 167 1.78 6.29 -4.70
C LEU A 167 2.28 5.88 -6.09
N ASN A 168 1.83 6.54 -7.17
CA ASN A 168 2.13 6.13 -8.55
C ASN A 168 3.22 6.98 -9.25
N ASN A 169 3.64 8.11 -8.67
CA ASN A 169 4.76 8.95 -9.14
C ASN A 169 6.06 8.57 -8.45
#